data_AF-A0AAU7UJR0-F1
#
_entry.id   AF-A0AAU7UJR0-F1
#
_cell.length_a   1.000
_cell.length_b   1.000
_cell.length_c   1.000
_cell.angle_alpha   90.00
_cell.angle_beta   90.00
_cell.angle_gamma   90.00
#
_symmetry.space_group_name_H-M   'P 1'
#
loop_
_entity.id
_entity.type
_entity.pdbx_description
1 polymer ?
#
loop_
_entity_poly.entity_id
_entity_poly.type
_entity_poly.pdbx_seq_one_letter_code
_entity_poly.pdbx_strand_id
1 'polypeptide(L)'
;MMWVPGFAADYENWARLAGPEWGWQALAPLFGSTNISVAEQRDPRPLTSTFLHAVTEAGHRVEEANSAQPDGFTQTRVTQLKGARHNTAQAYLEPAKSRANLTIRTGAHVERVNFDRQTATGVSYLVGDQRFEAAARKEIVLSGGAVNTPQTLMHSGIGDPT
;
A
#
# COMPACT_ATOMS: atom_id res chain seq x y z
N MET A 1 10.91 -8.84 0.37
CA MET A 1 10.07 -7.71 -0.07
C MET A 1 9.57 -8.01 -1.46
N MET A 2 8.58 -8.89 -1.55
CA MET A 2 8.04 -9.35 -2.81
C MET A 2 7.15 -8.28 -3.41
N TRP A 3 7.17 -8.14 -4.74
CA TRP A 3 6.21 -7.32 -5.46
C TRP A 3 5.48 -8.18 -6.49
N VAL A 4 4.18 -8.36 -6.27
CA VAL A 4 3.26 -9.08 -7.14
C VAL A 4 1.99 -8.24 -7.25
N PRO A 5 1.52 -7.90 -8.46
CA PRO A 5 0.34 -7.04 -8.63
C PRO A 5 -0.98 -7.79 -8.35
N GLY A 6 -0.97 -9.10 -8.15
CA GLY A 6 -2.17 -9.92 -7.94
C GLY A 6 -2.79 -10.39 -9.25
N PHE A 7 -3.91 -11.11 -9.16
CA PHE A 7 -4.61 -11.66 -10.32
C PHE A 7 -5.65 -10.67 -10.83
N ALA A 8 -5.78 -10.54 -12.16
CA ALA A 8 -6.80 -9.69 -12.78
C ALA A 8 -8.22 -9.99 -12.24
N ALA A 9 -8.53 -11.27 -11.98
CA ALA A 9 -9.82 -11.70 -11.44
C ALA A 9 -10.19 -11.04 -10.09
N ASP A 10 -9.21 -10.74 -9.23
CA ASP A 10 -9.45 -10.07 -7.95
C ASP A 10 -9.98 -8.65 -8.17
N TYR A 11 -9.39 -7.94 -9.13
CA TYR A 11 -9.78 -6.59 -9.52
C TYR A 11 -11.10 -6.56 -10.29
N GLU A 12 -11.37 -7.57 -11.13
CA GLU A 12 -12.68 -7.69 -11.78
C GLU A 12 -13.81 -7.92 -10.77
N ASN A 13 -13.55 -8.64 -9.68
CA ASN A 13 -14.52 -8.73 -8.60
C ASN A 13 -14.73 -7.38 -7.92
N TRP A 14 -13.69 -6.55 -7.77
CA TRP A 14 -13.87 -5.17 -7.29
C TRP A 14 -14.68 -4.33 -8.27
N ALA A 15 -14.43 -4.45 -9.57
CA ALA A 15 -15.19 -3.75 -10.60
C ALA A 15 -16.69 -4.03 -10.51
N ARG A 16 -17.04 -5.31 -10.29
CA ARG A 16 -18.43 -5.74 -10.10
C ARG A 16 -19.09 -5.16 -8.84
N LEU A 17 -18.32 -4.94 -7.77
CA LEU A 17 -18.83 -4.50 -6.47
C LEU A 17 -18.82 -2.98 -6.31
N ALA A 18 -17.84 -2.29 -6.90
CA ALA A 18 -17.52 -0.90 -6.61
C ALA A 18 -17.47 0.01 -7.85
N GLY A 19 -17.52 -0.54 -9.07
CA GLY A 19 -17.50 0.21 -10.33
C GLY A 19 -16.28 -0.09 -11.21
N PRO A 20 -16.40 0.08 -12.55
CA PRO A 20 -15.38 -0.34 -13.52
C PRO A 20 -14.01 0.35 -13.34
N GLU A 21 -13.94 1.50 -12.68
CA GLU A 21 -12.70 2.19 -12.33
C GLU A 21 -11.81 1.40 -11.35
N TRP A 22 -12.38 0.40 -10.66
CA TRP A 22 -11.67 -0.54 -9.79
C TRP A 22 -11.25 -1.84 -10.51
N GLY A 23 -11.55 -1.98 -11.80
CA GLY A 23 -11.20 -3.15 -12.61
C GLY A 23 -9.74 -3.19 -13.03
N TRP A 24 -9.31 -4.36 -13.54
CA TRP A 24 -7.91 -4.57 -13.94
C TRP A 24 -7.49 -3.58 -15.02
N GLN A 25 -8.35 -3.34 -16.01
CA GLN A 25 -8.07 -2.42 -17.11
C GLN A 25 -7.78 -0.98 -16.63
N ALA A 26 -8.45 -0.54 -15.56
CA ALA A 26 -8.27 0.79 -14.99
C ALA A 26 -7.05 0.87 -14.07
N LEU A 27 -6.81 -0.15 -13.25
CA LEU A 27 -5.77 -0.13 -12.21
C LEU A 27 -4.40 -0.64 -12.68
N ALA A 28 -4.35 -1.60 -13.60
CA ALA A 28 -3.08 -2.17 -14.07
C ALA A 28 -2.08 -1.14 -14.61
N PRO A 29 -2.49 -0.09 -15.36
CA PRO A 29 -1.59 0.97 -15.78
C PRO A 29 -0.91 1.71 -14.61
N LEU A 30 -1.57 1.80 -13.44
CA LEU A 30 -1.06 2.50 -12.27
C LEU A 30 0.12 1.78 -11.61
N PHE A 31 0.19 0.45 -11.75
CA PHE A 31 1.25 -0.36 -11.12
C PHE A 31 2.64 -0.05 -11.71
N GLY A 32 2.69 0.30 -13.00
CA GLY A 32 3.92 0.73 -13.68
C GLY A 32 4.28 2.19 -13.47
N SER A 33 3.34 3.02 -12.99
CA SER A 33 3.54 4.47 -12.81
C SER A 33 3.87 4.87 -11.38
N THR A 34 4.23 3.92 -10.51
CA THR A 34 4.59 4.21 -9.12
C THR A 34 6.03 4.73 -9.00
N ASN A 35 6.33 5.47 -7.94
CA ASN A 35 7.70 5.89 -7.62
C ASN A 35 8.51 4.76 -6.96
N ILE A 36 7.90 3.59 -6.72
CA ILE A 36 8.54 2.46 -6.08
C ILE A 36 9.34 1.70 -7.13
N SER A 37 10.64 1.56 -6.87
CA SER A 37 11.52 0.76 -7.72
C SER A 37 11.20 -0.73 -7.56
N VAL A 38 10.75 -1.35 -8.65
CA VAL A 38 10.50 -2.80 -8.76
C VAL A 38 11.58 -3.41 -9.64
N ALA A 39 12.45 -4.21 -9.04
CA ALA A 39 13.64 -4.76 -9.68
C ALA A 39 13.76 -6.27 -9.46
N GLU A 40 14.67 -6.89 -10.19
CA GLU A 40 15.18 -8.21 -9.81
C GLU A 40 15.94 -8.11 -8.48
N GLN A 41 16.13 -9.25 -7.82
CA GLN A 41 16.92 -9.31 -6.59
C GLN A 41 18.39 -9.04 -6.92
N ARG A 42 19.03 -8.10 -6.20
CA ARG A 42 20.45 -7.78 -6.43
C ARG A 42 21.40 -8.94 -6.12
N ASP A 43 21.06 -9.72 -5.10
CA ASP A 43 21.83 -10.89 -4.65
C ASP A 43 20.84 -12.03 -4.35
N PRO A 44 20.35 -12.72 -5.40
CA PRO A 44 19.41 -13.82 -5.22
C PRO A 44 20.12 -15.02 -4.57
N ARG A 45 19.38 -15.76 -3.75
CA ARG A 45 19.91 -17.00 -3.17
C ARG A 45 20.20 -18.01 -4.28
N PRO A 46 21.38 -18.67 -4.31
CA PRO A 46 21.67 -19.73 -5.28
C PRO A 46 20.67 -20.90 -5.24
N LEU A 47 20.01 -21.11 -4.10
CA LEU A 47 18.94 -22.11 -3.96
C LEU A 47 17.73 -21.78 -4.86
N THR A 48 17.48 -20.50 -5.18
CA THR A 48 16.36 -20.11 -6.05
C THR A 48 16.52 -20.66 -7.46
N SER A 49 17.71 -20.56 -8.07
CA SER A 49 17.94 -21.13 -9.40
C SER A 49 17.87 -22.66 -9.38
N THR A 50 18.45 -23.27 -8.34
CA THR A 50 18.40 -24.74 -8.13
C THR A 50 16.95 -25.22 -8.02
N PHE A 51 16.11 -24.51 -7.27
CA PHE A 51 14.69 -24.81 -7.14
C PHE A 51 13.95 -24.67 -8.48
N LEU A 52 14.19 -23.59 -9.24
CA LEU A 52 13.56 -23.39 -10.54
C LEU A 52 13.98 -24.46 -11.57
N HIS A 53 15.21 -24.95 -11.52
CA HIS A 53 15.62 -26.11 -12.33
C HIS A 53 14.82 -27.37 -11.95
N ALA A 54 14.69 -27.67 -10.65
CA ALA A 54 13.91 -28.81 -10.19
C ALA A 54 12.42 -28.72 -10.56
N VAL A 55 11.85 -27.51 -10.58
CA VAL A 55 10.49 -27.24 -11.08
C VAL A 55 10.37 -27.66 -12.55
N THR A 56 11.34 -27.30 -13.39
CA THR A 56 11.35 -27.73 -14.81
C THR A 56 11.50 -29.25 -14.95
N GLU A 57 12.38 -29.88 -14.16
CA GLU A 57 12.54 -31.35 -14.16
C GLU A 57 11.27 -32.08 -13.73
N ALA A 58 10.49 -31.48 -12.82
CA ALA A 58 9.18 -31.99 -12.40
C ALA A 58 8.06 -31.75 -13.44
N GLY A 59 8.35 -31.11 -14.57
CA GLY A 59 7.38 -30.86 -15.65
C GLY A 59 6.53 -29.61 -15.46
N HIS A 60 6.91 -28.70 -14.56
CA HIS A 60 6.20 -27.44 -14.35
C HIS A 60 6.86 -26.28 -15.11
N ARG A 61 6.04 -25.28 -15.47
CA ARG A 61 6.50 -24.08 -16.19
C ARG A 61 7.22 -23.12 -15.25
N VAL A 62 8.44 -22.74 -15.61
CA VAL A 62 9.10 -21.55 -15.08
C VAL A 62 8.74 -20.37 -15.99
N GLU A 63 8.30 -19.27 -15.41
CA GLU A 63 7.82 -18.10 -16.15
C GLU A 63 8.46 -16.79 -15.67
N GLU A 64 8.26 -15.73 -16.46
CA GLU A 64 8.62 -14.38 -16.08
C GLU A 64 7.77 -13.90 -14.90
N ALA A 65 8.39 -13.18 -13.99
CA ALA A 65 7.70 -12.68 -12.81
C ALA A 65 6.61 -11.67 -13.20
N ASN A 66 5.44 -11.82 -12.59
CA ASN A 66 4.27 -10.97 -12.84
C ASN A 66 3.76 -11.06 -14.30
N SER A 67 3.82 -12.26 -14.89
CA SER A 67 3.17 -12.56 -16.16
C SER A 67 1.66 -12.23 -16.10
N ALA A 68 1.05 -12.01 -17.27
CA ALA A 68 -0.36 -11.60 -17.34
C ALA A 68 -1.34 -12.70 -16.87
N GLN A 69 -0.92 -13.96 -16.91
CA GLN A 69 -1.69 -15.12 -16.46
C GLN A 69 -0.75 -16.02 -15.65
N PRO A 70 -0.47 -15.65 -14.39
CA PRO A 70 0.53 -16.36 -13.60
C PRO A 70 -0.03 -17.72 -13.17
N ASP A 71 0.55 -18.79 -13.70
CA ASP A 71 0.17 -20.19 -13.42
C ASP A 71 1.41 -21.08 -13.19
N GLY A 72 2.59 -20.48 -13.12
CA GLY A 72 3.87 -21.16 -13.04
C GLY A 72 4.71 -20.72 -11.85
N PHE A 73 6.01 -20.97 -11.96
CA PHE A 73 6.98 -20.65 -10.93
C PHE A 73 7.95 -19.59 -11.43
N THR A 74 8.35 -18.66 -10.57
CA THR A 74 9.23 -17.57 -10.97
C THR A 74 10.06 -17.07 -9.82
N GLN A 75 11.21 -16.47 -10.13
CA GLN A 75 11.93 -15.66 -9.17
C GLN A 75 11.22 -14.32 -9.01
N THR A 76 10.67 -14.07 -7.82
CA THR A 76 9.89 -12.86 -7.59
C THR A 76 10.70 -11.57 -7.76
N ARG A 77 10.01 -10.54 -8.29
CA ARG A 77 10.48 -9.15 -8.29
C ARG A 77 10.38 -8.58 -6.87
N VAL A 78 11.22 -7.59 -6.58
CA VAL A 78 11.33 -6.98 -5.27
C VAL A 78 11.30 -5.47 -5.32
N THR A 79 10.81 -4.85 -4.25
CA THR A 79 10.81 -3.38 -4.09
C THR A 79 12.16 -2.85 -3.62
N GLN A 80 13.21 -2.99 -4.43
CA GLN A 80 14.57 -2.60 -4.06
C GLN A 80 15.10 -1.45 -4.91
N LEU A 81 15.90 -0.57 -4.28
CA LEU A 81 16.69 0.45 -4.96
C LEU A 81 18.14 0.28 -4.55
N LYS A 82 19.02 0.02 -5.53
CA LYS A 82 20.45 -0.26 -5.30
C LYS A 82 20.68 -1.39 -4.28
N GLY A 83 19.82 -2.41 -4.27
CA GLY A 83 19.91 -3.57 -3.37
C GLY A 83 19.46 -3.33 -1.93
N ALA A 84 19.06 -2.11 -1.59
CA ALA A 84 18.46 -1.80 -0.31
C ALA A 84 16.93 -1.75 -0.43
N ARG A 85 16.25 -1.80 0.72
CA ARG A 85 14.80 -1.61 0.75
C ARG A 85 14.42 -0.24 0.18
N HIS A 86 13.45 -0.22 -0.73
CA HIS A 86 12.84 1.02 -1.22
C HIS A 86 11.40 1.11 -0.72
N ASN A 87 11.21 1.85 0.38
CA ASN A 87 9.90 2.00 1.02
C ASN A 87 9.13 3.23 0.51
N THR A 88 7.86 3.37 0.91
CA THR A 88 6.99 4.48 0.51
C THR A 88 7.47 5.84 1.00
N ALA A 89 8.12 5.92 2.18
CA ALA A 89 8.71 7.17 2.67
C ALA A 89 9.83 7.64 1.74
N GLN A 90 10.74 6.75 1.33
CA GLN A 90 11.81 7.07 0.38
C GLN A 90 11.27 7.44 -1.01
N ALA A 91 10.26 6.71 -1.50
CA ALA A 91 9.74 6.92 -2.85
C ALA A 91 8.84 8.15 -3.00
N TYR A 92 8.07 8.50 -1.96
CA TYR A 92 7.05 9.55 -2.04
C TYR A 92 7.27 10.71 -1.06
N LEU A 93 7.72 10.44 0.16
CA LEU A 93 7.84 11.47 1.20
C LEU A 93 9.16 12.23 1.11
N GLU A 94 10.29 11.52 0.99
CA GLU A 94 11.63 12.13 0.92
C GLU A 94 11.75 13.17 -0.20
N PRO A 95 11.24 12.94 -1.43
CA PRO A 95 11.28 13.96 -2.49
C PRO A 95 10.33 15.14 -2.24
N ALA A 96 9.32 14.98 -1.39
CA ALA A 96 8.28 15.97 -1.15
C ALA A 96 8.44 16.73 0.18
N LYS A 97 9.28 16.24 1.12
CA LYS A 97 9.35 16.73 2.50
C LYS A 97 9.74 18.21 2.64
N SER A 98 10.40 18.78 1.64
CA SER A 98 10.82 20.20 1.62
C SER A 98 9.75 21.15 1.08
N ARG A 99 8.62 20.64 0.58
CA ARG A 99 7.55 21.49 0.04
C ARG A 99 6.90 22.30 1.17
N ALA A 100 6.82 23.61 1.00
CA ALA A 100 6.28 24.52 2.01
C ALA A 100 4.80 24.27 2.36
N ASN A 101 4.05 23.58 1.48
CA ASN A 101 2.66 23.22 1.70
C ASN A 101 2.46 21.82 2.30
N LEU A 102 3.54 21.14 2.73
CA LEU A 102 3.48 19.85 3.41
C LEU A 102 4.00 19.99 4.84
N THR A 103 3.20 19.57 5.81
CA THR A 103 3.61 19.47 7.22
C THR A 103 3.59 18.00 7.63
N ILE A 104 4.67 17.53 8.24
CA ILE A 104 4.82 16.15 8.70
C ILE A 104 4.97 16.18 10.23
N ARG A 105 4.14 15.42 10.94
CA ARG A 105 4.27 15.21 12.39
C ARG A 105 4.47 13.73 12.66
N THR A 106 5.64 13.37 13.18
CA THR A 106 5.99 12.00 13.59
C THR A 106 5.69 11.79 15.07
N GLY A 107 5.44 10.54 15.47
CA GLY A 107 5.03 10.24 16.85
C GLY A 107 3.66 10.82 17.22
N ALA A 108 2.87 11.21 16.20
CA ALA A 108 1.54 11.77 16.33
C ALA A 108 0.49 10.66 16.15
N HIS A 109 -0.07 10.14 17.25
CA HIS A 109 -1.07 9.09 17.21
C HIS A 109 -2.48 9.69 17.14
N VAL A 110 -3.17 9.54 16.01
CA VAL A 110 -4.55 10.02 15.85
C VAL A 110 -5.50 9.13 16.64
N GLU A 111 -6.19 9.72 17.62
CA GLU A 111 -7.15 9.00 18.46
C GLU A 111 -8.54 8.95 17.79
N ARG A 112 -8.98 10.08 17.21
CA ARG A 112 -10.30 10.22 16.58
C ARG A 112 -10.37 11.37 15.58
N VAL A 113 -11.39 11.32 14.74
CA VAL A 113 -11.88 12.42 13.91
C VAL A 113 -12.86 13.28 14.71
N ASN A 114 -12.75 14.58 14.57
CA ASN A 114 -13.62 15.58 15.18
C ASN A 114 -14.74 15.95 14.19
N PHE A 115 -15.97 16.09 14.69
CA PHE A 115 -17.16 16.38 13.88
C PHE A 115 -17.91 17.61 14.38
N ASP A 116 -18.44 18.40 13.45
CA ASP A 116 -19.60 19.27 13.66
C ASP A 116 -20.78 18.66 12.91
N ARG A 117 -21.71 18.07 13.68
CA ARG A 117 -22.82 17.25 13.16
C ARG A 117 -22.30 16.15 12.22
N GLN A 118 -22.54 16.30 10.92
CA GLN A 118 -22.15 15.34 9.88
C GLN A 118 -20.86 15.74 9.13
N THR A 119 -20.23 16.85 9.53
CA THR A 119 -19.03 17.38 8.86
C THR A 119 -17.79 17.05 9.68
N ALA A 120 -16.83 16.36 9.07
CA ALA A 120 -15.52 16.13 9.69
C ALA A 120 -14.70 17.44 9.66
N THR A 121 -14.31 17.95 10.84
CA THR A 121 -13.68 19.28 10.98
C THR A 121 -12.21 19.22 11.36
N GLY A 122 -11.72 18.08 11.84
CA GLY A 122 -10.32 17.90 12.22
C GLY A 122 -10.03 16.54 12.82
N VAL A 123 -8.83 16.38 13.37
CA VAL A 123 -8.43 15.19 14.13
C VAL A 123 -7.89 15.58 15.50
N SER A 124 -8.18 14.76 16.50
CA SER A 124 -7.51 14.80 17.80
C SER A 124 -6.40 13.75 17.83
N TYR A 125 -5.20 14.13 18.27
CA TYR A 125 -4.04 13.24 18.29
C TYR A 125 -3.14 13.48 19.49
N LEU A 126 -2.37 12.45 19.86
CA LEU A 126 -1.38 12.49 20.93
C LEU A 126 0.03 12.63 20.36
N VAL A 127 0.87 13.41 21.04
CA VAL A 127 2.34 13.37 20.89
C VAL A 127 2.92 13.16 22.28
N GLY A 128 3.43 11.95 22.53
CA GLY A 128 3.66 11.50 23.90
C GLY A 128 2.35 11.48 24.68
N ASP A 129 2.31 12.12 25.85
CA ASP A 129 1.13 12.19 26.71
C ASP A 129 0.28 13.46 26.49
N GLN A 130 0.65 14.30 25.52
CA GLN A 130 -0.03 15.57 25.26
C GLN A 130 -0.99 15.44 24.08
N ARG A 131 -2.22 15.93 24.29
CA ARG A 131 -3.27 15.96 23.27
C ARG A 131 -3.25 17.28 22.49
N PHE A 132 -3.39 17.13 21.18
CA PHE A 132 -3.44 18.21 20.20
C PHE A 132 -4.62 18.03 19.25
N GLU A 133 -4.97 19.11 18.56
CA GLU A 133 -5.96 19.09 17.49
C GLU A 133 -5.38 19.68 16.20
N ALA A 134 -5.80 19.14 15.06
CA ALA A 134 -5.52 19.70 13.74
C ALA A 134 -6.82 19.83 12.95
N ALA A 135 -7.17 21.05 12.56
CA ALA A 135 -8.36 21.34 11.76
C ALA A 135 -8.12 21.06 10.27
N ALA A 136 -9.16 20.55 9.60
CA ALA A 136 -9.17 20.30 8.16
C ALA A 136 -10.21 21.21 7.47
N ARG A 137 -9.81 21.91 6.41
CA ARG A 137 -10.71 22.79 5.64
C ARG A 137 -11.46 22.09 4.50
N LYS A 138 -11.03 20.88 4.13
CA LYS A 138 -11.58 20.14 2.99
C LYS A 138 -11.96 18.74 3.42
N GLU A 139 -10.96 17.90 3.62
CA GLU A 139 -11.15 16.47 3.80
C GLU A 139 -10.15 15.91 4.82
N ILE A 140 -10.50 14.77 5.39
CA ILE A 140 -9.63 13.97 6.26
C ILE A 140 -9.51 12.59 5.61
N VAL A 141 -8.29 12.23 5.21
CA VAL A 141 -8.00 10.93 4.60
C VAL A 141 -7.36 10.04 5.65
N LEU A 142 -8.09 9.02 6.11
CA LEU A 142 -7.56 8.05 7.07
C LEU A 142 -6.72 6.99 6.34
N SER A 143 -5.44 6.94 6.68
CA SER A 143 -4.49 5.97 6.13
C SER A 143 -3.76 5.21 7.25
N GLY A 144 -4.48 4.89 8.34
CA GLY A 144 -3.95 4.15 9.50
C GLY A 144 -3.75 2.64 9.26
N GLY A 145 -4.11 2.15 8.08
CA GLY A 145 -4.10 0.73 7.72
C GLY A 145 -5.37 -0.01 8.14
N ALA A 146 -5.50 -1.27 7.70
CA ALA A 146 -6.71 -2.08 7.87
C ALA A 146 -7.09 -2.34 9.34
N VAL A 147 -6.17 -2.16 10.28
CA VAL A 147 -6.39 -2.35 11.73
C VAL A 147 -6.74 -1.02 12.41
N ASN A 148 -5.93 0.02 12.23
CA ASN A 148 -6.12 1.26 13.00
C ASN A 148 -7.20 2.16 12.41
N THR A 149 -7.39 2.18 11.09
CA THR A 149 -8.45 3.01 10.47
C THR A 149 -9.84 2.70 11.02
N PRO A 150 -10.32 1.44 11.08
CA PRO A 150 -11.63 1.15 11.67
C PRO A 150 -11.67 1.47 13.17
N GLN A 151 -10.59 1.25 13.93
CA GLN A 151 -10.53 1.66 15.33
C GLN A 151 -10.71 3.18 15.50
N THR A 152 -9.99 3.98 14.72
CA THR A 152 -10.13 5.45 14.73
C THR A 152 -11.56 5.85 14.37
N LEU A 153 -12.19 5.21 13.37
CA LEU A 153 -13.59 5.48 13.01
C LEU A 153 -14.54 5.19 14.18
N MET A 154 -14.40 4.04 14.85
CA MET A 154 -15.22 3.68 16.02
C MET A 154 -15.06 4.70 17.16
N HIS A 155 -13.82 5.09 17.47
CA HIS A 155 -13.52 6.16 18.46
C HIS A 155 -14.02 7.55 18.04
N SER A 156 -14.40 7.70 16.77
CA SER A 156 -15.01 8.92 16.23
C SER A 156 -16.54 8.87 16.21
N GLY A 157 -17.15 7.79 16.71
CA GLY A 157 -18.59 7.56 16.64
C GLY A 157 -19.10 7.01 15.30
N ILE A 158 -18.19 6.49 14.45
CA ILE A 158 -18.53 5.80 13.20
C ILE A 158 -18.25 4.31 13.38
N GLY A 159 -19.29 3.56 13.71
CA GLY A 159 -19.21 2.13 14.00
C GLY A 159 -20.53 1.60 14.49
N ASP A 160 -20.52 0.37 14.99
CA ASP A 160 -21.70 -0.23 15.59
C ASP A 160 -22.10 0.53 16.88
N PRO A 161 -23.34 1.03 17.00
CA PRO A 161 -23.82 1.66 18.22
C PRO A 161 -24.24 0.66 19.31
N THR A 162 -24.24 -0.64 19.01
CA THR A 162 -24.75 -1.69 19.91
C THR A 162 -23.74 -2.21 20.92
#